data_AF-A0A3B8ZND9-F1
#
_entry.id   AF-A0A3B8ZND9-F1
#
_cell.length_a   1.000
_cell.length_b   1.000
_cell.length_c   1.000
_cell.angle_alpha   90.00
_cell.angle_beta   90.00
_cell.angle_gamma   90.00
#
_symmetry.space_group_name_H-M   'P 1'
#
loop_
_entity.id
_entity.type
_entity.pdbx_description
1 polymer ?
#
loop_
_entity_poly.entity_id
_entity_poly.type
_entity_poly.pdbx_seq_one_letter_code
_entity_poly.pdbx_strand_id
1 'polypeptide(L)' 'VVRSRVRGILKQIHFQSGQLVDEGALLYSIEDDAYKASEAAAVASLASVEAEVLVAQANVSVQLASVEQAQAEFS' A
#
# COMPACT_ATOMS: atom_id res chain seq x y z
N VAL A 1 26.05 20.63 -11.68
CA VAL A 1 26.23 19.35 -10.94
C VAL A 1 24.87 18.94 -10.39
N VAL A 2 24.21 17.94 -10.98
CA VAL A 2 22.90 17.46 -10.50
C VAL A 2 23.16 16.59 -9.26
N ARG A 3 22.55 16.93 -8.12
CA ARG A 3 22.63 16.11 -6.90
C ARG A 3 21.26 15.49 -6.64
N SER A 4 21.16 14.16 -6.74
CA SER A 4 19.94 13.46 -6.32
C SER A 4 19.84 13.51 -4.79
N ARG A 5 18.67 13.86 -4.29
CA ARG A 5 18.36 13.88 -2.85
C ARG A 5 17.57 12.63 -2.51
N VAL A 6 18.17 11.45 -2.72
CA VAL A 6 17.59 10.19 -2.25
C VAL A 6 18.72 9.33 -1.70
N ARG A 7 18.60 8.90 -0.44
CA ARG A 7 19.52 7.92 0.15
C ARG A 7 19.14 6.54 -0.39
N GLY A 8 19.92 6.01 -1.32
CA GLY A 8 19.75 4.68 -1.88
C GLY A 8 20.97 4.28 -2.70
N ILE A 9 21.28 2.98 -2.73
CA ILE A 9 22.41 2.42 -3.49
C ILE A 9 22.04 2.45 -4.98
N LEU A 10 22.89 3.05 -5.83
CA LEU A 10 22.69 3.05 -7.28
C LEU A 10 22.80 1.62 -7.82
N LYS A 11 21.74 1.09 -8.46
CA LYS A 11 21.74 -0.25 -9.05
C LYS A 11 22.34 -0.30 -10.46
N GLN A 12 22.11 0.72 -11.31
CA GLN A 12 22.73 0.83 -12.64
C GLN A 12 22.70 2.26 -13.19
N ILE A 13 23.77 2.63 -13.91
CA ILE A 13 23.89 3.90 -14.65
C ILE A 13 23.57 3.61 -16.11
N HIS A 14 22.52 4.21 -16.66
CA HIS A 14 22.06 3.99 -18.05
C HIS A 14 22.56 5.05 -19.04
N PHE A 15 23.63 5.79 -18.71
CA PHE A 15 24.21 6.79 -19.61
C PHE A 15 25.74 6.62 -19.74
N GLN A 16 26.28 6.82 -20.94
CA GLN A 16 27.71 7.05 -21.15
C GLN A 16 27.99 8.55 -21.19
N SER A 17 29.07 8.99 -20.54
CA SER A 17 29.50 10.40 -20.58
C SER A 17 29.68 10.88 -22.02
N GLY A 18 28.85 11.84 -22.45
CA GLY A 18 28.95 12.49 -23.76
C GLY A 18 27.77 12.29 -24.71
N GLN A 19 26.76 11.48 -24.36
CA GLN A 19 25.54 11.38 -25.16
C GLN A 19 24.57 12.53 -24.90
N LEU A 20 24.01 13.09 -25.99
CA LEU A 20 22.79 13.90 -25.95
C LEU A 20 21.65 13.02 -25.44
N VAL A 21 21.01 13.44 -24.35
CA VAL A 21 19.83 12.78 -23.76
C VAL A 21 18.64 13.72 -23.89
N ASP A 22 17.53 13.21 -24.38
CA ASP A 22 16.30 13.98 -24.55
C ASP A 22 15.54 14.14 -23.22
N GLU A 23 14.73 15.18 -23.12
CA GLU A 23 13.90 15.45 -21.94
C GLU A 23 12.92 14.29 -21.73
N GLY A 24 13.01 13.60 -20.58
CA GLY A 24 12.23 12.41 -20.25
C GLY A 24 12.98 11.08 -20.39
N ALA A 25 14.24 11.07 -20.82
CA ALA A 25 15.06 9.87 -20.86
C ALA A 25 15.39 9.35 -19.44
N LEU A 26 15.26 8.03 -19.23
CA LEU A 26 15.55 7.35 -17.97
C LEU A 26 17.08 7.30 -17.73
N LEU A 27 17.62 8.23 -16.94
CA LEU A 27 19.07 8.35 -16.69
C LEU A 27 19.57 7.41 -15.58
N TYR A 28 18.73 7.21 -14.55
CA TYR A 28 19.03 6.40 -13.37
C TYR A 28 17.79 5.59 -12.99
N SER A 29 17.93 4.27 -12.97
CA SER A 29 16.93 3.37 -12.42
C SER A 29 17.26 3.16 -10.94
N ILE A 30 16.44 3.70 -10.05
CA ILE A 30 16.50 3.34 -8.64
C ILE A 30 15.88 1.95 -8.52
N GLU A 31 16.51 1.09 -7.73
CA GLU A 31 16.00 -0.25 -7.38
C GLU A 31 14.61 -0.10 -6.76
N ASP A 32 13.58 -0.36 -7.57
CA ASP A 32 12.18 -0.18 -7.21
C ASP A 32 11.63 -1.33 -6.36
N ASP A 33 12.41 -2.41 -6.20
CA ASP A 33 12.08 -3.59 -5.40
C ASP A 33 11.67 -3.20 -3.96
N ALA A 34 12.42 -2.30 -3.31
CA ALA A 34 12.11 -1.85 -1.95
C ALA A 34 10.86 -0.98 -1.89
N TYR A 35 10.61 -0.17 -2.92
CA TYR A 35 9.43 0.70 -2.99
C TYR A 35 8.17 -0.11 -3.29
N LYS A 36 8.24 -1.04 -4.24
CA LYS A 36 7.17 -1.99 -4.56
C LYS A 36 6.85 -2.89 -3.38
N ALA A 37 7.86 -3.35 -2.63
CA ALA A 37 7.65 -4.12 -1.41
C ALA A 37 6.93 -3.29 -0.34
N SER A 38 7.32 -2.03 -0.17
CA SER A 38 6.67 -1.11 0.77
C SER A 38 5.22 -0.81 0.37
N GLU A 39 4.95 -0.63 -0.92
CA GLU A 39 3.61 -0.44 -1.46
C GLU A 39 2.74 -1.67 -1.24
N ALA A 40 3.24 -2.86 -1.59
CA ALA A 40 2.53 -4.12 -1.38
C ALA A 40 2.22 -4.37 0.10
N ALA A 41 3.15 -4.06 1.01
CA ALA A 41 2.93 -4.18 2.45
C ALA A 41 1.84 -3.24 2.94
N ALA A 42 1.81 -1.98 2.46
CA ALA A 42 0.77 -1.02 2.82
C ALA A 42 -0.61 -1.46 2.32
N VAL A 43 -0.70 -1.94 1.08
CA VAL A 43 -1.96 -2.47 0.50
C VAL A 43 -2.45 -3.68 1.29
N ALA A 44 -1.57 -4.61 1.65
CA ALA A 44 -1.93 -5.78 2.45
C ALA A 44 -2.43 -5.38 3.85
N SER A 45 -1.79 -4.40 4.49
CA SER A 45 -2.22 -3.88 5.79
C SER A 45 -3.61 -3.24 5.71
N LEU A 46 -3.89 -2.48 4.64
CA LEU A 46 -5.21 -1.88 4.43
C LEU A 46 -6.29 -2.96 4.29
N ALA A 47 -6.06 -3.95 3.42
CA ALA A 47 -6.99 -5.05 3.21
C ALA A 47 -7.27 -5.86 4.50
N SER A 48 -6.26 -6.06 5.35
CA SER A 48 -6.41 -6.72 6.65
C SER A 48 -7.36 -5.94 7.57
N VAL A 49 -7.14 -4.62 7.69
CA VAL A 49 -7.97 -3.76 8.54
C VAL A 49 -9.41 -3.67 8.00
N GLU A 50 -9.58 -3.57 6.69
CA GLU A 50 -10.91 -3.59 6.07
C GLU A 50 -11.68 -4.88 6.37
N ALA A 51 -11.00 -6.03 6.33
CA ALA A 51 -11.60 -7.31 6.69
C ALA A 51 -11.99 -7.37 8.18
N GLU A 52 -11.14 -6.85 9.07
CA GLU A 52 -11.45 -6.76 10.51
C GLU A 52 -12.68 -5.90 10.78
N VAL A 53 -12.80 -4.76 10.10
CA VAL A 53 -13.97 -3.88 10.20
C VAL A 53 -15.24 -4.60 9.73
N LEU A 54 -15.17 -5.36 8.63
CA LEU A 54 -16.31 -6.11 8.11
C LEU A 54 -16.76 -7.19 9.10
N VAL A 55 -15.81 -7.92 9.71
CA VAL A 55 -16.12 -8.91 10.75
C VAL A 55 -16.74 -8.24 11.98
N ALA A 56 -16.22 -7.09 12.41
CA ALA A 56 -16.77 -6.34 13.53
C ALA A 56 -18.22 -5.89 13.25
N GLN A 57 -18.50 -5.37 12.05
CA GLN A 57 -19.84 -4.97 11.63
C GLN A 57 -20.81 -6.16 11.56
N ALA A 58 -20.35 -7.31 11.04
CA ALA A 58 -21.14 -8.54 11.03
C ALA A 58 -21.50 -8.98 12.44
N ASN A 59 -20.54 -8.95 13.37
CA ASN A 59 -20.77 -9.30 14.77
C ASN A 59 -21.79 -8.36 15.44
N VAL A 60 -21.70 -7.04 15.22
CA VAL A 60 -22.69 -6.09 15.75
C VAL A 60 -24.07 -6.40 15.20
N SER A 61 -24.19 -6.69 13.89
CA SER A 61 -25.48 -7.02 13.27
C SER A 61 -26.10 -8.29 13.86
N VAL A 62 -25.30 -9.33 14.10
CA VAL A 62 -25.75 -10.57 14.76
C VAL A 62 -26.19 -10.30 16.20
N GLN A 63 -25.46 -9.47 16.95
CA GLN A 63 -25.82 -9.10 18.32
C GLN A 63 -27.10 -8.25 18.38
N LEU A 64 -27.33 -7.36 17.42
CA LEU A 64 -28.58 -6.60 17.35
C LEU A 64 -29.78 -7.52 17.07
N ALA A 65 -29.62 -8.47 16.15
CA ALA A 65 -30.69 -9.43 15.83
C ALA A 65 -31.04 -10.34 17.03
N SER A 66 -30.05 -10.77 17.83
CA SER A 66 -30.31 -11.57 19.02
C SER A 66 -31.02 -10.78 20.13
N VAL A 67 -30.72 -9.49 20.25
CA VAL A 67 -31.43 -8.59 21.18
C VAL A 67 -32.89 -8.41 20.78
N GLU A 68 -33.17 -8.23 19.49
CA GLU A 68 -34.56 -8.14 18.99
C GLU A 68 -35.34 -9.43 19.24
N GLN A 69 -34.73 -10.60 19.01
CA GLN A 69 -35.37 -11.88 19.30
C GLN A 69 -35.65 -12.07 20.80
N ALA A 70 -34.69 -11.73 21.66
CA ALA A 70 -34.88 -11.81 23.10
C ALA A 70 -36.00 -10.87 23.60
N GLN A 71 -36.19 -9.71 22.96
CA GLN A 71 -37.30 -8.81 23.30
C GLN A 71 -38.66 -9.32 22.82
N ALA A 72 -38.72 -9.94 21.65
CA ALA A 72 -39.96 -10.49 21.09
C ALA A 72 -40.47 -11.71 21.86
N GLU A 73 -39.59 -12.52 22.46
CA GLU A 73 -39.97 -13.64 23.33
C GLU A 73 -40.47 -13.19 24.71
N PHE A 74 -40.15 -11.95 25.13
CA PHE A 74 -40.52 -11.41 26.45
C PHE A 74 -41.82 -10.60 26.45
N SER A 75 -42.50 -10.44 25.30
CA SER A 75 -43.81 -9.76 25.15
C SER A 75 -44.94 -10.73 24.86
#